data_AF-A0A1Y4QB93-F1
#
_entry.id   AF-A0A1Y4QB93-F1
#
_cell.length_a   1.000
_cell.length_b   1.000
_cell.length_c   1.000
_cell.angle_alpha   90.00
_cell.angle_beta   90.00
_cell.angle_gamma   90.00
#
_symmetry.space_group_name_H-M   'P 1'
#
loop_
_entity.id
_entity.type
_entity.pdbx_description
1 polymer ?
#
loop_
_entity_poly.entity_id
_entity_poly.type
_entity_poly.pdbx_seq_one_letter_code
_entity_poly.pdbx_strand_id
1 'polypeptide(L)'
;MMKIGIFGGSFDPIHRSHISVIEESLKQLALDKLLVVPTANNPWKDSSKATNKQRLEMLEIATGRYQKVEICYYEINQKGDAKNYTIDTIKYLKSKYPDDQLYFIMGMDQASLFHKWKDADKISELVSLVVFDRIGYQTNSNLKKYNFLKLDFVATDDASSDIRNGNLHALEPEVLKYIVSNGIYLDTIIKTRMSAKRYKHTVSMAKLAKEIAKSNGIDETKAYVAGMLHDIAKEMPHDEALVLMKKHFPDYLNKPEAIWHQWLSQYVAQIEFLVDDQEILQAIRHHTTASINMSKLDMCIYEADKYDPSRDYDSSKEIELCKQDVVAGFKSCLQDFYDFSTKKGRKIDECFYGIYDKYVKGETNG
;
A
#
# COMPACT_ATOMS: atom_id res chain seq x y z
N MET A 1 -10.03 26.35 -30.08
CA MET A 1 -10.57 25.01 -29.86
C MET A 1 -9.41 24.14 -29.44
N MET A 2 -9.34 23.83 -28.15
CA MET A 2 -8.38 22.90 -27.58
C MET A 2 -8.80 21.45 -27.86
N LYS A 3 -7.81 20.56 -27.86
CA LYS A 3 -8.02 19.11 -27.81
C LYS A 3 -7.86 18.62 -26.38
N ILE A 4 -8.95 18.13 -25.79
CA ILE A 4 -9.00 17.70 -24.39
C ILE A 4 -9.26 16.20 -24.33
N GLY A 5 -8.31 15.44 -23.78
CA GLY A 5 -8.49 14.03 -23.45
C GLY A 5 -9.28 13.84 -22.16
N ILE A 6 -10.06 12.77 -22.08
CA ILE A 6 -10.80 12.35 -20.89
C ILE A 6 -10.43 10.90 -20.65
N PHE A 7 -9.81 10.62 -19.51
CA PHE A 7 -9.42 9.26 -19.12
C PHE A 7 -10.05 8.90 -17.78
N GLY A 8 -11.13 8.13 -17.84
CA GLY A 8 -11.90 7.70 -16.68
C GLY A 8 -11.41 6.38 -16.09
N GLY A 9 -11.51 6.23 -14.77
CA GLY A 9 -11.10 5.00 -14.10
C GLY A 9 -11.33 4.98 -12.59
N SER A 10 -11.24 3.80 -11.99
CA SER A 10 -11.29 3.67 -10.54
C SER A 10 -9.97 4.06 -9.86
N PHE A 11 -8.82 3.83 -10.52
CA PHE A 11 -7.48 4.15 -10.00
C PHE A 11 -7.25 3.66 -8.55
N ASP A 12 -7.41 2.37 -8.33
CA ASP A 12 -7.35 1.74 -7.00
C ASP A 12 -6.24 0.65 -6.94
N PRO A 13 -4.95 0.99 -7.12
CA PRO A 13 -4.39 2.34 -7.30
C PRO A 13 -4.15 2.74 -8.77
N ILE A 14 -3.75 4.00 -9.01
CA ILE A 14 -3.07 4.39 -10.25
C ILE A 14 -1.71 3.69 -10.35
N HIS A 15 -1.27 3.37 -11.57
CA HIS A 15 -0.05 2.57 -11.83
C HIS A 15 0.56 2.90 -13.19
N ARG A 16 1.73 2.34 -13.49
CA ARG A 16 2.54 2.67 -14.68
C ARG A 16 1.78 2.49 -16.00
N SER A 17 1.00 1.41 -16.16
CA SER A 17 0.16 1.24 -17.36
C SER A 17 -0.81 2.42 -17.59
N HIS A 18 -1.44 2.95 -16.54
CA HIS A 18 -2.29 4.16 -16.65
C HIS A 18 -1.47 5.39 -17.07
N ILE A 19 -0.26 5.54 -16.54
CA ILE A 19 0.64 6.64 -16.88
C ILE A 19 1.05 6.56 -18.36
N SER A 20 1.40 5.38 -18.87
CA SER A 20 1.72 5.19 -20.28
C SER A 20 0.54 5.52 -21.20
N VAL A 21 -0.69 5.17 -20.80
CA VAL A 21 -1.91 5.57 -21.53
C VAL A 21 -2.03 7.10 -21.59
N ILE A 22 -1.81 7.79 -20.47
CA ILE A 22 -1.85 9.26 -20.41
C ILE A 22 -0.80 9.87 -21.34
N GLU A 23 0.45 9.41 -21.26
CA GLU A 23 1.57 9.90 -22.08
C GLU A 23 1.33 9.69 -23.57
N GLU A 24 0.95 8.47 -23.98
CA GLU A 24 0.68 8.15 -25.39
C GLU A 24 -0.55 8.89 -25.92
N SER A 25 -1.58 9.09 -25.09
CA SER A 25 -2.75 9.89 -25.50
C SER A 25 -2.38 11.36 -25.72
N LEU A 26 -1.60 11.96 -24.81
CA LEU A 26 -1.11 13.33 -24.95
C LEU A 26 -0.31 13.51 -26.25
N LYS A 27 0.58 12.56 -26.54
CA LYS A 27 1.48 12.56 -27.69
C LYS A 27 0.74 12.32 -29.02
N GLN A 28 0.03 11.20 -29.15
CA GLN A 28 -0.53 10.75 -30.43
C GLN A 28 -1.73 11.57 -30.88
N LEU A 29 -2.54 12.09 -29.95
CA LEU A 29 -3.67 12.96 -30.28
C LEU A 29 -3.28 14.44 -30.34
N ALA A 30 -2.03 14.77 -29.98
CA ALA A 30 -1.53 16.13 -29.77
C ALA A 30 -2.47 16.94 -28.86
N LEU A 31 -2.76 16.39 -27.67
CA LEU A 31 -3.67 17.02 -26.72
C LEU A 31 -3.04 18.29 -26.11
N ASP A 32 -3.89 19.29 -25.93
CA ASP A 32 -3.56 20.48 -25.15
C ASP A 32 -3.70 20.19 -23.64
N LYS A 33 -4.65 19.31 -23.29
CA LYS A 33 -4.98 18.92 -21.93
C LYS A 33 -5.50 17.48 -21.87
N LEU A 34 -5.24 16.78 -20.76
CA LEU A 34 -5.88 15.51 -20.42
C LEU A 34 -6.49 15.58 -19.02
N LEU A 35 -7.77 15.24 -18.93
CA LEU A 35 -8.52 15.16 -17.69
C LEU A 35 -8.56 13.71 -17.21
N VAL A 36 -7.95 13.44 -16.06
CA VAL A 36 -8.10 12.16 -15.37
C VAL A 36 -9.36 12.22 -14.52
N VAL A 37 -10.31 11.33 -14.76
CA VAL A 37 -11.63 11.34 -14.10
C VAL A 37 -11.73 10.14 -13.16
N PRO A 38 -11.37 10.28 -11.87
CA PRO A 38 -11.54 9.21 -10.91
C PRO A 38 -13.01 9.01 -10.56
N THR A 39 -13.49 7.78 -10.67
CA THR A 39 -14.87 7.42 -10.36
C THR A 39 -15.05 7.19 -8.85
N ALA A 40 -16.13 7.70 -8.24
CA ALA A 40 -16.52 7.35 -6.88
C ALA A 40 -17.21 5.99 -6.84
N ASN A 41 -18.27 5.84 -7.63
CA ASN A 41 -19.17 4.69 -7.64
C ASN A 41 -19.23 4.09 -9.04
N ASN A 42 -18.31 3.15 -9.31
CA ASN A 42 -18.28 2.47 -10.60
C ASN A 42 -19.56 1.61 -10.77
N PRO A 43 -20.31 1.74 -11.88
CA PRO A 43 -21.47 0.90 -12.16
C PRO A 43 -21.17 -0.60 -12.22
N TRP A 44 -19.92 -0.97 -12.54
CA TRP A 44 -19.51 -2.33 -12.91
C TRP A 44 -18.58 -3.02 -11.89
N LYS A 45 -18.24 -2.37 -10.77
CA LYS A 45 -17.34 -2.92 -9.75
C LYS A 45 -17.93 -2.80 -8.34
N ASP A 46 -17.52 -3.71 -7.46
CA ASP A 46 -17.71 -3.59 -6.01
C ASP A 46 -16.90 -2.39 -5.47
N SER A 47 -17.18 -1.98 -4.23
CA SER A 47 -16.56 -0.80 -3.61
C SER A 47 -15.02 -0.83 -3.67
N SER A 48 -14.42 0.35 -3.89
CA SER A 48 -12.95 0.51 -3.95
C SER A 48 -12.31 0.13 -2.62
N LYS A 49 -11.09 -0.43 -2.66
CA LYS A 49 -10.35 -0.81 -1.45
C LYS A 49 -9.72 0.39 -0.77
N ALA A 50 -9.15 1.33 -1.53
CA ALA A 50 -8.75 2.64 -1.03
C ALA A 50 -9.93 3.61 -1.00
N THR A 51 -9.92 4.50 -0.01
CA THR A 51 -10.90 5.59 0.09
C THR A 51 -10.77 6.56 -1.09
N ASN A 52 -11.83 7.33 -1.37
CA ASN A 52 -11.78 8.38 -2.41
C ASN A 52 -10.63 9.36 -2.18
N LYS A 53 -10.39 9.76 -0.92
CA LYS A 53 -9.28 10.64 -0.54
C LYS A 53 -7.93 10.02 -0.88
N GLN A 54 -7.69 8.76 -0.50
CA GLN A 54 -6.43 8.07 -0.81
C GLN A 54 -6.20 7.91 -2.32
N ARG A 55 -7.25 7.58 -3.08
CA ARG A 55 -7.14 7.48 -4.55
C ARG A 55 -6.79 8.82 -5.19
N LEU A 56 -7.37 9.91 -4.70
CA LEU A 56 -7.02 11.27 -5.13
C LEU A 56 -5.57 11.61 -4.82
N GLU A 57 -5.10 11.36 -3.60
CA GLU A 57 -3.71 11.64 -3.22
C GLU A 57 -2.72 10.81 -4.06
N MET A 58 -3.02 9.54 -4.32
CA MET A 58 -2.21 8.72 -5.24
C MET A 58 -2.21 9.27 -6.67
N LEU A 59 -3.34 9.78 -7.17
CA LEU A 59 -3.43 10.41 -8.47
C LEU A 59 -2.62 11.70 -8.54
N GLU A 60 -2.70 12.55 -7.51
CA GLU A 60 -1.95 13.80 -7.42
C GLU A 60 -0.44 13.52 -7.41
N ILE A 61 0.02 12.55 -6.62
CA ILE A 61 1.42 12.10 -6.61
C ILE A 61 1.85 11.62 -8.00
N ALA A 62 1.07 10.75 -8.63
CA ALA A 62 1.45 10.13 -9.89
C ALA A 62 1.40 11.10 -11.08
N THR A 63 0.48 12.08 -11.04
CA THR A 63 0.21 12.98 -12.18
C THR A 63 0.80 14.39 -12.01
N GLY A 64 1.27 14.76 -10.82
CA GLY A 64 1.75 16.12 -10.52
C GLY A 64 2.92 16.62 -11.38
N ARG A 65 3.68 15.71 -12.00
CA ARG A 65 4.78 16.07 -12.92
C ARG A 65 4.31 16.43 -14.35
N TYR A 66 3.06 16.16 -14.71
CA TYR A 66 2.55 16.38 -16.08
C TYR A 66 1.75 17.67 -16.17
N GLN A 67 2.37 18.72 -16.74
CA GLN A 67 1.76 20.05 -16.86
C GLN A 67 0.42 20.09 -17.63
N LYS A 68 0.20 19.14 -18.53
CA LYS A 68 -1.03 19.04 -19.34
C LYS A 68 -2.08 18.13 -18.71
N VAL A 69 -1.85 17.56 -17.54
CA VAL A 69 -2.76 16.63 -16.89
C VAL A 69 -3.44 17.31 -15.70
N GLU A 70 -4.77 17.23 -15.66
CA GLU A 70 -5.58 17.73 -14.55
C GLU A 70 -6.51 16.64 -14.04
N ILE A 71 -6.75 16.61 -12.72
CA ILE A 71 -7.74 15.72 -12.13
C ILE A 71 -9.12 16.39 -12.20
N CYS A 72 -10.09 15.69 -12.77
CA CYS A 72 -11.49 16.11 -12.79
C CYS A 72 -12.22 15.50 -11.58
N TYR A 73 -12.45 16.33 -10.56
CA TYR A 73 -13.09 15.90 -9.32
C TYR A 73 -14.62 15.66 -9.42
N TYR A 74 -15.22 15.79 -10.61
CA TYR A 74 -16.67 15.76 -10.79
C TYR A 74 -17.32 14.47 -10.29
N GLU A 75 -16.79 13.30 -10.66
CA GLU A 75 -17.35 12.02 -10.25
C GLU A 75 -17.02 11.68 -8.79
N ILE A 76 -15.75 11.85 -8.40
CA ILE A 76 -15.26 11.44 -7.08
C ILE A 76 -15.84 12.23 -5.91
N ASN A 77 -16.30 13.47 -6.15
CA ASN A 77 -16.95 14.32 -5.15
C ASN A 77 -18.46 14.11 -5.04
N GLN A 78 -19.07 13.26 -5.88
CA GLN A 78 -20.50 12.97 -5.77
C GLN A 78 -20.77 12.20 -4.47
N LYS A 79 -21.77 12.64 -3.71
CA LYS A 79 -22.18 12.02 -2.46
C LYS A 79 -23.23 10.93 -2.70
N GLY A 80 -23.25 9.95 -1.79
CA GLY A 80 -24.19 8.81 -1.84
C GLY A 80 -23.73 7.71 -2.80
N ASP A 81 -24.56 6.70 -2.96
CA ASP A 81 -24.24 5.48 -3.73
C ASP A 81 -24.67 5.55 -5.20
N ALA A 82 -25.04 6.75 -5.67
CA ALA A 82 -25.45 6.96 -7.04
C ALA A 82 -24.31 6.57 -7.99
N LYS A 83 -24.62 5.72 -8.97
CA LYS A 83 -23.67 5.27 -9.98
C LYS A 83 -23.23 6.45 -10.85
N ASN A 84 -21.93 6.58 -11.10
CA ASN A 84 -21.42 7.57 -12.05
C ASN A 84 -21.52 7.00 -13.47
N TYR A 85 -22.39 7.56 -14.31
CA TYR A 85 -22.49 7.19 -15.72
C TYR A 85 -21.68 8.14 -16.59
N THR A 86 -20.91 7.59 -17.53
CA THR A 86 -20.06 8.34 -18.45
C THR A 86 -20.80 9.45 -19.21
N ILE A 87 -22.05 9.22 -19.62
CA ILE A 87 -22.87 10.23 -20.31
C ILE A 87 -23.08 11.50 -19.48
N ASP A 88 -23.25 11.36 -18.16
CA ASP A 88 -23.48 12.49 -17.26
C ASP A 88 -22.19 13.31 -17.08
N THR A 89 -21.05 12.62 -16.96
CA THR A 89 -19.71 13.23 -16.96
C THR A 89 -19.41 13.96 -18.27
N ILE A 90 -19.73 13.37 -19.42
CA ILE A 90 -19.51 14.00 -20.72
C ILE A 90 -20.38 15.24 -20.89
N LYS A 91 -21.66 15.21 -20.47
CA LYS A 91 -22.53 16.39 -20.48
C LYS A 91 -21.97 17.52 -19.61
N TYR A 92 -21.49 17.18 -18.40
CA TYR A 92 -20.82 18.15 -17.52
C TYR A 92 -19.56 18.75 -18.16
N LEU A 93 -18.71 17.92 -18.76
CA LEU A 93 -17.49 18.41 -19.41
C LEU A 93 -17.79 19.24 -20.66
N LYS A 94 -18.83 18.89 -21.43
CA LYS A 94 -19.28 19.71 -22.57
C LYS A 94 -19.83 21.07 -22.16
N SER A 95 -20.51 21.19 -21.01
CA SER A 95 -20.92 22.51 -20.53
C SER A 95 -19.75 23.37 -20.05
N LYS A 96 -18.68 22.73 -19.55
CA LYS A 96 -17.44 23.41 -19.11
C LYS A 96 -16.53 23.79 -20.29
N TYR A 97 -16.52 22.99 -21.35
CA TYR A 97 -15.67 23.16 -22.53
C TYR A 97 -16.53 23.12 -23.81
N PRO A 98 -17.41 24.12 -24.03
CA PRO A 98 -18.42 24.08 -25.10
C PRO A 98 -17.81 24.10 -26.51
N ASP A 99 -16.71 24.85 -26.70
CA ASP A 99 -16.07 25.06 -28.00
C ASP A 99 -14.82 24.19 -28.21
N ASP A 100 -14.60 23.20 -27.34
CA ASP A 100 -13.42 22.33 -27.39
C ASP A 100 -13.76 20.91 -27.89
N GLN A 101 -12.76 20.26 -28.48
CA GLN A 101 -12.87 18.88 -28.93
C GLN A 101 -12.50 17.93 -27.80
N LEU A 102 -13.45 17.08 -27.41
CA LEU A 102 -13.28 16.12 -26.34
C LEU A 102 -12.97 14.73 -26.91
N TYR A 103 -11.95 14.08 -26.37
CA TYR A 103 -11.53 12.73 -26.72
C TYR A 103 -11.71 11.82 -25.52
N PHE A 104 -12.59 10.82 -25.59
CA PHE A 104 -12.78 9.87 -24.49
C PHE A 104 -11.95 8.62 -24.72
N ILE A 105 -10.95 8.41 -23.86
CA ILE A 105 -9.92 7.38 -23.99
C ILE A 105 -10.30 6.17 -23.13
N MET A 106 -10.32 4.98 -23.72
CA MET A 106 -10.60 3.73 -23.02
C MET A 106 -9.82 2.55 -23.58
N GLY A 107 -9.63 1.50 -22.77
CA GLY A 107 -8.99 0.26 -23.23
C GLY A 107 -9.93 -0.60 -24.07
N MET A 108 -9.36 -1.51 -24.85
CA MET A 108 -10.11 -2.47 -25.69
C MET A 108 -11.13 -3.30 -24.90
N ASP A 109 -10.82 -3.64 -23.64
CA ASP A 109 -11.73 -4.36 -22.73
C ASP A 109 -13.05 -3.60 -22.55
N GLN A 110 -12.99 -2.27 -22.38
CA GLN A 110 -14.17 -1.42 -22.26
C GLN A 110 -14.82 -1.14 -23.62
N ALA A 111 -14.02 -0.84 -24.64
CA ALA A 111 -14.51 -0.56 -26.00
C ALA A 111 -15.31 -1.75 -26.56
N SER A 112 -14.89 -2.98 -26.25
CA SER A 112 -15.59 -4.20 -26.67
C SER A 112 -17.01 -4.34 -26.10
N LEU A 113 -17.29 -3.67 -24.97
CA LEU A 113 -18.58 -3.66 -24.28
C LEU A 113 -19.31 -2.32 -24.39
N PHE A 114 -18.78 -1.37 -25.17
CA PHE A 114 -19.29 0.01 -25.21
C PHE A 114 -20.78 0.11 -25.61
N HIS A 115 -21.30 -0.78 -26.46
CA HIS A 115 -22.73 -0.80 -26.80
C HIS A 115 -23.66 -1.06 -25.59
N LYS A 116 -23.13 -1.56 -24.46
CA LYS A 116 -23.88 -1.77 -23.22
C LYS A 116 -23.85 -0.55 -22.29
N TRP A 117 -23.07 0.48 -22.62
CA TRP A 117 -22.99 1.69 -21.80
C TRP A 117 -24.28 2.49 -21.94
N LYS A 118 -24.71 3.11 -20.84
CA LYS A 118 -25.87 4.00 -20.82
C LYS A 118 -25.66 5.12 -21.85
N ASP A 119 -26.61 5.25 -22.77
CA ASP A 119 -26.62 6.25 -23.85
C ASP A 119 -25.36 6.18 -24.75
N ALA A 120 -24.84 4.98 -25.05
CA ALA A 120 -23.63 4.78 -25.86
C ALA A 120 -23.66 5.52 -27.21
N ASP A 121 -24.78 5.48 -27.93
CA ASP A 121 -24.95 6.20 -29.19
C ASP A 121 -24.79 7.72 -28.97
N LYS A 122 -25.41 8.26 -27.92
CA LYS A 122 -25.29 9.68 -27.60
C LYS A 122 -23.89 10.09 -27.17
N ILE A 123 -23.20 9.23 -26.42
CA ILE A 123 -21.80 9.44 -26.04
C ILE A 123 -20.96 9.60 -27.32
N SER A 124 -21.12 8.70 -28.30
CA SER A 124 -20.34 8.73 -29.54
C SER A 124 -20.57 9.98 -30.41
N GLU A 125 -21.71 10.66 -30.25
CA GLU A 125 -21.99 11.94 -30.90
C GLU A 125 -21.33 13.13 -30.18
N LEU A 126 -21.13 13.03 -28.87
CA LEU A 126 -20.66 14.14 -28.03
C LEU A 126 -19.13 14.21 -27.95
N VAL A 127 -18.43 13.10 -28.17
CA VAL A 127 -16.96 13.02 -28.05
C VAL A 127 -16.35 12.16 -29.16
N SER A 128 -15.08 12.40 -29.47
CA SER A 128 -14.28 11.47 -30.26
C SER A 128 -13.88 10.29 -29.36
N LEU A 129 -14.35 9.08 -29.67
CA LEU A 129 -13.99 7.89 -28.92
C LEU A 129 -12.59 7.41 -29.32
N VAL A 130 -11.74 7.10 -28.35
CA VAL A 130 -10.36 6.67 -28.56
C VAL A 130 -10.13 5.35 -27.83
N VAL A 131 -9.55 4.37 -28.54
CA VAL A 131 -9.22 3.05 -27.99
C VAL A 131 -7.73 2.77 -28.07
N PHE A 132 -7.19 2.16 -27.01
CA PHE A 132 -5.86 1.53 -27.02
C PHE A 132 -6.00 0.01 -26.83
N ASP A 133 -5.03 -0.74 -27.34
CA ASP A 133 -5.04 -2.20 -27.24
C ASP A 133 -4.66 -2.66 -25.82
N ARG A 134 -5.27 -3.77 -25.38
CA ARG A 134 -4.87 -4.50 -24.17
C ARG A 134 -4.66 -5.96 -24.53
N ILE A 135 -3.64 -6.57 -23.94
CA ILE A 135 -3.32 -7.98 -24.14
C ILE A 135 -4.56 -8.83 -23.78
N GLY A 136 -4.86 -9.82 -24.62
CA GLY A 136 -6.00 -10.72 -24.41
C GLY A 136 -7.36 -10.22 -24.90
N TYR A 137 -7.49 -8.97 -25.37
CA TYR A 137 -8.74 -8.43 -25.90
C TYR A 137 -8.68 -8.21 -27.41
N GLN A 138 -9.72 -8.66 -28.12
CA GLN A 138 -9.82 -8.54 -29.57
C GLN A 138 -10.72 -7.38 -29.99
N THR A 139 -10.39 -6.78 -31.13
CA THR A 139 -11.25 -5.79 -31.80
C THR A 139 -12.60 -6.41 -32.15
N ASN A 140 -13.68 -5.65 -32.00
CA ASN A 140 -15.02 -6.08 -32.43
C ASN A 140 -15.74 -4.99 -33.24
N SER A 141 -16.99 -5.29 -33.64
CA SER A 141 -17.80 -4.40 -34.47
C SER A 141 -18.11 -3.04 -33.83
N ASN A 142 -17.96 -2.87 -32.50
CA ASN A 142 -18.18 -1.59 -31.85
C ASN A 142 -17.24 -0.50 -32.37
N LEU A 143 -15.97 -0.83 -32.66
CA LEU A 143 -14.98 0.15 -33.13
C LEU A 143 -15.46 0.83 -34.40
N LYS A 144 -15.96 0.04 -35.35
CA LYS A 144 -16.53 0.56 -36.61
C LYS A 144 -17.88 1.23 -36.37
N LYS A 145 -18.76 0.64 -35.55
CA LYS A 145 -20.11 1.18 -35.28
C LYS A 145 -20.04 2.59 -34.69
N TYR A 146 -19.10 2.83 -33.79
CA TYR A 146 -18.98 4.06 -33.01
C TYR A 146 -17.81 4.94 -33.44
N ASN A 147 -17.19 4.65 -34.60
CA ASN A 147 -16.10 5.43 -35.19
C ASN A 147 -14.92 5.71 -34.24
N PHE A 148 -14.45 4.68 -33.54
CA PHE A 148 -13.30 4.81 -32.64
C PHE A 148 -12.02 5.18 -33.40
N LEU A 149 -11.29 6.15 -32.88
CA LEU A 149 -9.88 6.37 -33.20
C LEU A 149 -9.05 5.35 -32.44
N LYS A 150 -8.03 4.79 -33.07
CA LYS A 150 -7.13 3.81 -32.44
C LYS A 150 -5.76 4.43 -32.19
N LEU A 151 -5.27 4.32 -30.96
CA LEU A 151 -3.88 4.63 -30.63
C LEU A 151 -2.97 3.48 -31.08
N ASP A 152 -1.80 3.81 -31.61
CA ASP A 152 -0.74 2.85 -31.87
C ASP A 152 0.02 2.58 -30.56
N PHE A 153 -0.65 1.86 -29.67
CA PHE A 153 -0.17 1.58 -28.31
C PHE A 153 -0.87 0.34 -27.74
N VAL A 154 -0.07 -0.56 -27.15
CA VAL A 154 -0.55 -1.71 -26.38
C VAL A 154 -0.19 -1.49 -24.92
N ALA A 155 -1.19 -1.37 -24.06
CA ALA A 155 -0.97 -1.21 -22.63
C ALA A 155 -0.46 -2.51 -22.00
N THR A 156 0.40 -2.40 -20.97
CA THR A 156 0.83 -3.56 -20.18
C THR A 156 -0.36 -4.19 -19.46
N ASP A 157 -0.24 -5.48 -19.17
CA ASP A 157 -1.28 -6.24 -18.47
C ASP A 157 -1.31 -6.01 -16.95
N ASP A 158 -0.61 -4.98 -16.47
CA ASP A 158 -0.63 -4.62 -15.06
C ASP A 158 -2.05 -4.22 -14.64
N ALA A 159 -2.63 -5.00 -13.73
CA ALA A 159 -3.93 -4.72 -13.14
C ALA A 159 -3.78 -4.20 -11.71
N SER A 160 -4.64 -3.25 -11.33
CA SER A 160 -4.71 -2.76 -9.95
C SER A 160 -4.99 -3.88 -8.93
N SER A 161 -5.69 -4.95 -9.33
CA SER A 161 -5.89 -6.15 -8.50
C SER A 161 -4.57 -6.83 -8.13
N ASP A 162 -3.64 -6.91 -9.07
CA ASP A 162 -2.38 -7.64 -8.90
C ASP A 162 -1.42 -6.82 -8.05
N ILE A 163 -1.47 -5.50 -8.20
CA ILE A 163 -0.75 -4.56 -7.32
C ILE A 163 -1.19 -4.71 -5.88
N ARG A 164 -2.51 -4.75 -5.64
CA ARG A 164 -3.05 -5.00 -4.29
C ARG A 164 -2.66 -6.38 -3.74
N ASN A 165 -2.24 -7.31 -4.60
CA ASN A 165 -1.76 -8.64 -4.22
C ASN A 165 -0.21 -8.75 -4.29
N GLY A 166 0.52 -7.65 -4.46
CA GLY A 166 1.97 -7.61 -4.34
C GLY A 166 2.77 -7.40 -5.63
N ASN A 167 2.15 -7.12 -6.80
CA ASN A 167 2.88 -6.67 -7.99
C ASN A 167 3.34 -5.20 -7.84
N LEU A 168 4.27 -4.94 -6.92
CA LEU A 168 4.69 -3.59 -6.54
C LEU A 168 5.47 -2.87 -7.66
N HIS A 169 6.12 -3.62 -8.56
CA HIS A 169 6.92 -3.05 -9.66
C HIS A 169 6.07 -2.23 -10.65
N ALA A 170 4.78 -2.54 -10.75
CA ALA A 170 3.85 -1.79 -11.58
C ALA A 170 3.54 -0.36 -11.05
N LEU A 171 4.00 -0.01 -9.84
CA LEU A 171 3.83 1.32 -9.26
C LEU A 171 5.02 2.25 -9.54
N GLU A 172 4.73 3.55 -9.68
CA GLU A 172 5.76 4.58 -9.53
C GLU A 172 6.23 4.61 -8.07
N PRO A 173 7.54 4.84 -7.79
CA PRO A 173 8.08 4.73 -6.43
C PRO A 173 7.36 5.58 -5.39
N GLU A 174 7.01 6.82 -5.73
CA GLU A 174 6.34 7.74 -4.80
C GLU A 174 4.89 7.31 -4.47
N VAL A 175 4.21 6.64 -5.40
CA VAL A 175 2.89 6.05 -5.13
C VAL A 175 3.03 4.84 -4.21
N LEU A 176 4.05 4.00 -4.42
CA LEU A 176 4.33 2.87 -3.53
C LEU A 176 4.66 3.35 -2.10
N LYS A 177 5.52 4.35 -1.96
CA LYS A 177 5.83 4.97 -0.66
C LYS A 177 4.57 5.43 0.05
N TYR A 178 3.71 6.19 -0.65
CA TYR A 178 2.45 6.66 -0.08
C TYR A 178 1.52 5.51 0.34
N ILE A 179 1.39 4.47 -0.48
CA ILE A 179 0.60 3.28 -0.16
C ILE A 179 1.11 2.64 1.14
N VAL A 180 2.42 2.40 1.23
CA VAL A 180 3.03 1.72 2.37
C VAL A 180 3.00 2.58 3.61
N SER A 181 3.34 3.87 3.53
CA SER A 181 3.37 4.80 4.67
C SER A 181 1.98 5.02 5.28
N ASN A 182 0.91 4.82 4.50
CA ASN A 182 -0.48 4.93 4.94
C ASN A 182 -1.14 3.57 5.20
N GLY A 183 -0.37 2.47 5.15
CA GLY A 183 -0.88 1.12 5.42
C GLY A 183 -1.92 0.62 4.42
N ILE A 184 -1.96 1.17 3.21
CA ILE A 184 -2.96 0.87 2.18
C ILE A 184 -2.62 -0.48 1.54
N TYR A 185 -3.60 -1.38 1.44
CA TYR A 185 -3.46 -2.74 0.85
C TYR A 185 -2.42 -3.66 1.54
N LEU A 186 -1.78 -3.26 2.64
CA LEU A 186 -0.76 -4.08 3.28
C LEU A 186 -1.31 -5.45 3.70
N ASP A 187 -2.59 -5.57 4.08
CA ASP A 187 -3.19 -6.85 4.41
C ASP A 187 -3.16 -7.84 3.24
N THR A 188 -3.54 -7.40 2.04
CA THR A 188 -3.55 -8.27 0.85
C THR A 188 -2.17 -8.48 0.27
N ILE A 189 -1.28 -7.48 0.32
CA ILE A 189 0.11 -7.59 -0.16
C ILE A 189 0.88 -8.56 0.73
N ILE A 190 0.79 -8.42 2.05
CA ILE A 190 1.56 -9.24 2.99
C ILE A 190 1.06 -10.69 3.00
N LYS A 191 -0.25 -10.90 2.78
CA LYS A 191 -0.83 -12.25 2.65
C LYS A 191 -0.17 -13.10 1.56
N THR A 192 0.35 -12.50 0.48
CA THR A 192 1.00 -13.26 -0.61
C THR A 192 2.47 -13.59 -0.33
N ARG A 193 3.05 -13.04 0.74
CA ARG A 193 4.48 -13.17 1.08
C ARG A 193 4.80 -14.20 2.15
N MET A 194 3.79 -14.78 2.79
CA MET A 194 3.97 -15.65 3.96
C MET A 194 2.85 -16.69 4.09
N SER A 195 3.10 -17.71 4.91
CA SER A 195 2.13 -18.75 5.25
C SER A 195 0.87 -18.17 5.93
N ALA A 196 -0.25 -18.89 5.83
CA ALA A 196 -1.50 -18.48 6.47
C ALA A 196 -1.37 -18.32 8.00
N LYS A 197 -0.53 -19.15 8.64
CA LYS A 197 -0.25 -19.06 10.08
C LYS A 197 0.49 -17.77 10.41
N ARG A 198 1.55 -17.43 9.66
CA ARG A 198 2.31 -16.20 9.86
C ARG A 198 1.48 -14.96 9.55
N TYR A 199 0.68 -15.00 8.50
CA TYR A 199 -0.24 -13.93 8.13
C TYR A 199 -1.25 -13.63 9.26
N LYS A 200 -1.85 -14.67 9.86
CA LYS A 200 -2.78 -14.49 10.99
C LYS A 200 -2.10 -13.78 12.16
N HIS A 201 -0.88 -14.20 12.52
CA HIS A 201 -0.08 -13.56 13.57
C HIS A 201 0.24 -12.11 13.22
N THR A 202 0.75 -11.86 12.02
CA THR A 202 1.16 -10.52 11.55
C THR A 202 0.00 -9.53 11.61
N VAL A 203 -1.18 -9.90 11.13
CA VAL A 203 -2.37 -9.03 11.17
C VAL A 203 -2.88 -8.81 12.59
N SER A 204 -2.87 -9.86 13.42
CA SER A 204 -3.32 -9.78 14.82
C SER A 204 -2.41 -8.87 15.63
N MET A 205 -1.10 -9.10 15.52
CA MET A 205 -0.05 -8.29 16.13
C MET A 205 -0.12 -6.83 15.66
N ALA A 206 -0.24 -6.57 14.35
CA ALA A 206 -0.28 -5.20 13.82
C ALA A 206 -1.50 -4.41 14.31
N LYS A 207 -2.64 -5.07 14.50
CA LYS A 207 -3.83 -4.46 15.12
C LYS A 207 -3.59 -4.13 16.59
N LEU A 208 -3.00 -5.06 17.34
CA LEU A 208 -2.66 -4.81 18.74
C LEU A 208 -1.66 -3.65 18.88
N ALA A 209 -0.60 -3.63 18.06
CA ALA A 209 0.38 -2.54 18.04
C ALA A 209 -0.29 -1.19 17.75
N LYS A 210 -1.21 -1.16 16.78
CA LYS A 210 -2.02 0.02 16.48
C LYS A 210 -2.84 0.50 17.69
N GLU A 211 -3.47 -0.42 18.41
CA GLU A 211 -4.26 -0.10 19.61
C GLU A 211 -3.38 0.42 20.76
N ILE A 212 -2.24 -0.22 21.03
CA ILE A 212 -1.28 0.24 22.05
C ILE A 212 -0.78 1.64 21.70
N ALA A 213 -0.37 1.85 20.44
CA ALA A 213 0.12 3.15 19.97
C ALA A 213 -0.93 4.25 20.15
N LYS A 214 -2.17 3.99 19.74
CA LYS A 214 -3.28 4.93 19.89
C LYS A 214 -3.53 5.32 21.34
N SER A 215 -3.56 4.35 22.26
CA SER A 215 -3.79 4.64 23.68
C SER A 215 -2.66 5.43 24.33
N ASN A 216 -1.45 5.36 23.78
CA ASN A 216 -0.26 6.05 24.28
C ASN A 216 0.09 7.35 23.52
N GLY A 217 -0.78 7.82 22.62
CA GLY A 217 -0.56 9.04 21.84
C GLY A 217 0.58 8.93 20.81
N ILE A 218 0.86 7.71 20.35
CA ILE A 218 1.86 7.40 19.31
C ILE A 218 1.13 7.26 17.96
N ASP A 219 1.81 7.52 16.85
CA ASP A 219 1.23 7.40 15.52
C ASP A 219 0.73 5.97 15.23
N GLU A 220 -0.59 5.83 15.17
CA GLU A 220 -1.27 4.55 14.96
C GLU A 220 -1.00 3.93 13.57
N THR A 221 -0.68 4.77 12.58
CA THR A 221 -0.38 4.33 11.22
C THR A 221 1.02 3.76 11.16
N LYS A 222 2.02 4.44 11.76
CA LYS A 222 3.38 3.91 11.85
C LYS A 222 3.42 2.56 12.58
N ALA A 223 2.68 2.44 13.69
CA ALA A 223 2.58 1.18 14.43
C ALA A 223 1.96 0.06 13.60
N TYR A 224 0.89 0.36 12.86
CA TYR A 224 0.28 -0.60 11.95
C TYR A 224 1.23 -1.03 10.83
N VAL A 225 1.93 -0.09 10.18
CA VAL A 225 2.87 -0.39 9.09
C VAL A 225 4.06 -1.21 9.58
N ALA A 226 4.69 -0.79 10.69
CA ALA A 226 5.78 -1.56 11.31
C ALA A 226 5.32 -2.96 11.70
N GLY A 227 4.12 -3.08 12.31
CA GLY A 227 3.52 -4.37 12.66
C GLY A 227 3.21 -5.25 11.45
N MET A 228 2.76 -4.69 10.33
CA MET A 228 2.49 -5.47 9.11
C MET A 228 3.78 -5.97 8.43
N LEU A 229 4.92 -5.30 8.66
CA LEU A 229 6.20 -5.60 8.02
C LEU A 229 7.22 -6.29 8.94
N HIS A 230 6.99 -6.37 10.26
CA HIS A 230 8.00 -6.84 11.22
C HIS A 230 8.57 -8.24 10.90
N ASP A 231 7.71 -9.11 10.38
CA ASP A 231 8.00 -10.52 10.12
C ASP A 231 8.08 -10.85 8.62
N ILE A 232 8.16 -9.85 7.74
CA ILE A 232 8.08 -10.06 6.29
C ILE A 232 9.19 -10.97 5.74
N ALA A 233 10.35 -11.02 6.41
CA ALA A 233 11.46 -11.92 6.06
C ALA A 233 11.54 -13.18 6.93
N LYS A 234 10.52 -13.48 7.75
CA LYS A 234 10.58 -14.58 8.73
C LYS A 234 10.62 -15.97 8.12
N GLU A 235 10.04 -16.12 6.93
CA GLU A 235 9.98 -17.38 6.17
C GLU A 235 10.92 -17.34 4.95
N MET A 236 11.87 -16.39 4.91
CA MET A 236 12.90 -16.31 3.87
C MET A 236 13.76 -17.59 3.87
N PRO A 237 14.01 -18.21 2.70
CA PRO A 237 14.88 -19.38 2.60
C PRO A 237 16.29 -19.12 3.15
N HIS A 238 16.89 -20.13 3.79
CA HIS A 238 18.21 -20.02 4.43
C HIS A 238 19.29 -19.44 3.51
N ASP A 239 19.42 -19.96 2.28
CA ASP A 239 20.47 -19.55 1.35
C ASP A 239 20.33 -18.07 0.95
N GLU A 240 19.10 -17.62 0.74
CA GLU A 240 18.80 -16.21 0.45
C GLU A 240 19.10 -15.32 1.66
N ALA A 241 18.61 -15.72 2.84
CA ALA A 241 18.87 -15.02 4.09
C ALA A 241 20.38 -14.91 4.38
N LEU A 242 21.14 -15.99 4.17
CA LEU A 242 22.59 -16.03 4.38
C LEU A 242 23.33 -15.07 3.44
N VAL A 243 22.93 -14.99 2.17
CA VAL A 243 23.51 -14.05 1.19
C VAL A 243 23.25 -12.61 1.63
N LEU A 244 22.01 -12.28 2.00
CA LEU A 244 21.65 -10.93 2.43
C LEU A 244 22.32 -10.56 3.76
N MET A 245 22.36 -11.47 4.74
CA MET A 245 23.04 -11.25 6.02
C MET A 245 24.54 -11.02 5.81
N LYS A 246 25.22 -11.83 4.99
CA LYS A 246 26.65 -11.63 4.69
C LYS A 246 26.93 -10.28 4.04
N LYS A 247 26.03 -9.84 3.16
CA LYS A 247 26.22 -8.63 2.39
C LYS A 247 25.89 -7.36 3.17
N HIS A 248 24.81 -7.37 3.95
CA HIS A 248 24.24 -6.18 4.56
C HIS A 248 24.36 -6.13 6.09
N PHE A 249 24.56 -7.29 6.74
CA PHE A 249 24.54 -7.44 8.20
C PHE A 249 25.66 -8.36 8.72
N PRO A 250 26.93 -8.20 8.28
CA PRO A 250 28.01 -9.14 8.60
C PRO A 250 28.27 -9.24 10.11
N ASP A 251 28.08 -8.15 10.86
CA ASP A 251 28.28 -8.10 12.31
C ASP A 251 27.29 -8.97 13.10
N TYR A 252 26.17 -9.37 12.47
CA TYR A 252 25.11 -10.16 13.09
C TYR A 252 25.10 -11.62 12.62
N LEU A 253 26.06 -12.06 11.79
CA LEU A 253 26.10 -13.44 11.27
C LEU A 253 26.27 -14.51 12.35
N ASN A 254 26.90 -14.17 13.48
CA ASN A 254 27.09 -15.09 14.60
C ASN A 254 25.83 -15.24 15.47
N LYS A 255 24.79 -14.44 15.23
CA LYS A 255 23.53 -14.50 15.98
C LYS A 255 22.69 -15.69 15.50
N PRO A 256 21.81 -16.24 16.36
CA PRO A 256 20.93 -17.34 15.96
C PRO A 256 20.09 -16.97 14.72
N GLU A 257 20.04 -17.87 13.74
CA GLU A 257 19.29 -17.65 12.49
C GLU A 257 17.81 -17.30 12.75
N ALA A 258 17.21 -17.86 13.80
CA ALA A 258 15.83 -17.57 14.19
C ALA A 258 15.53 -16.08 14.42
N ILE A 259 16.55 -15.25 14.71
CA ILE A 259 16.41 -13.80 14.90
C ILE A 259 16.90 -12.97 13.71
N TRP A 260 17.46 -13.57 12.66
CA TRP A 260 17.96 -12.83 11.49
C TRP A 260 16.88 -11.98 10.81
N HIS A 261 15.63 -12.47 10.81
CA HIS A 261 14.49 -11.77 10.24
C HIS A 261 14.29 -10.35 10.78
N GLN A 262 14.73 -9.97 11.98
CA GLN A 262 14.55 -8.59 12.43
C GLN A 262 15.35 -7.59 11.55
N TRP A 263 16.55 -7.97 11.12
CA TRP A 263 17.36 -7.14 10.21
C TRP A 263 16.94 -7.33 8.76
N LEU A 264 16.60 -8.56 8.36
CA LEU A 264 16.16 -8.84 6.99
C LEU A 264 14.78 -8.22 6.70
N SER A 265 13.84 -8.22 7.65
CA SER A 265 12.55 -7.55 7.51
C SER A 265 12.72 -6.04 7.40
N GLN A 266 13.64 -5.45 8.17
CA GLN A 266 14.00 -4.04 8.01
C GLN A 266 14.53 -3.77 6.59
N TYR A 267 15.45 -4.61 6.10
CA TYR A 267 16.01 -4.50 4.75
C TYR A 267 14.94 -4.62 3.66
N VAL A 268 14.08 -5.64 3.74
CA VAL A 268 12.97 -5.84 2.79
C VAL A 268 11.99 -4.66 2.83
N ALA A 269 11.63 -4.17 4.03
CA ALA A 269 10.79 -2.99 4.18
C ALA A 269 11.40 -1.76 3.50
N GLN A 270 12.71 -1.55 3.65
CA GLN A 270 13.40 -0.42 3.04
C GLN A 270 13.55 -0.55 1.52
N ILE A 271 13.90 -1.74 1.02
CA ILE A 271 14.31 -1.92 -0.38
C ILE A 271 13.14 -2.28 -1.29
N GLU A 272 12.22 -3.13 -0.84
CA GLU A 272 11.09 -3.59 -1.66
C GLU A 272 9.82 -2.78 -1.43
N PHE A 273 9.59 -2.34 -0.19
CA PHE A 273 8.41 -1.54 0.19
C PHE A 273 8.71 -0.04 0.25
N LEU A 274 9.96 0.36 0.01
CA LEU A 274 10.41 1.75 -0.01
C LEU A 274 10.10 2.54 1.28
N VAL A 275 10.06 1.85 2.43
CA VAL A 275 9.91 2.51 3.73
C VAL A 275 11.15 3.36 3.99
N ASP A 276 10.96 4.67 4.13
CA ASP A 276 12.02 5.65 4.44
C ASP A 276 11.90 6.26 5.86
N ASP A 277 10.77 6.05 6.54
CA ASP A 277 10.57 6.44 7.93
C ASP A 277 11.47 5.63 8.87
N GLN A 278 12.41 6.33 9.51
CA GLN A 278 13.42 5.70 10.38
C GLN A 278 12.84 5.14 11.68
N GLU A 279 11.71 5.64 12.17
CA GLU A 279 11.06 5.08 13.36
C GLU A 279 10.43 3.72 13.01
N ILE A 280 9.78 3.60 11.84
CA ILE A 280 9.23 2.32 11.36
C ILE A 280 10.34 1.29 11.19
N LEU A 281 11.43 1.65 10.49
CA LEU A 281 12.56 0.75 10.25
C LEU A 281 13.23 0.31 11.56
N GLN A 282 13.40 1.22 12.51
CA GLN A 282 13.96 0.91 13.82
C GLN A 282 13.07 -0.03 14.63
N ALA A 283 11.76 0.23 14.64
CA ALA A 283 10.80 -0.63 15.33
C ALA A 283 10.82 -2.06 14.76
N ILE A 284 10.92 -2.22 13.44
CA ILE A 284 11.12 -3.52 12.79
C ILE A 284 12.47 -4.12 13.20
N ARG A 285 13.55 -3.36 13.21
CA ARG A 285 14.89 -3.87 13.57
C ARG A 285 14.95 -4.43 14.99
N HIS A 286 14.28 -3.80 15.93
CA HIS A 286 14.40 -4.11 17.36
C HIS A 286 13.30 -5.04 17.90
N HIS A 287 12.31 -5.43 17.10
CA HIS A 287 11.11 -6.11 17.61
C HIS A 287 11.38 -7.45 18.31
N THR A 288 12.47 -8.17 17.99
CA THR A 288 12.72 -9.50 18.58
C THR A 288 13.60 -9.47 19.81
N THR A 289 14.62 -8.61 19.80
CA THR A 289 15.71 -8.60 20.79
C THR A 289 15.73 -7.33 21.64
N ALA A 290 14.90 -6.34 21.31
CA ALA A 290 14.97 -4.99 21.84
C ALA A 290 16.35 -4.33 21.64
N SER A 291 16.52 -3.14 22.20
CA SER A 291 17.76 -2.36 22.17
C SER A 291 17.87 -1.55 23.45
N ILE A 292 19.06 -1.07 23.79
CA ILE A 292 19.20 -0.07 24.85
C ILE A 292 18.58 1.27 24.43
N ASN A 293 18.33 1.49 23.15
CA ASN A 293 17.71 2.70 22.63
C ASN A 293 16.39 2.34 21.95
N MET A 294 15.36 2.07 22.75
CA MET A 294 13.99 1.83 22.26
C MET A 294 13.22 3.14 22.16
N SER A 295 12.66 3.42 20.99
CA SER A 295 11.58 4.39 20.85
C SER A 295 10.29 3.86 21.47
N LYS A 296 9.30 4.73 21.72
CA LYS A 296 7.97 4.26 22.15
C LYS A 296 7.29 3.39 21.09
N LEU A 297 7.56 3.65 19.80
CA LEU A 297 7.07 2.81 18.70
C LEU A 297 7.71 1.42 18.76
N ASP A 298 9.02 1.34 19.01
CA ASP A 298 9.73 0.06 19.14
C ASP A 298 9.13 -0.79 20.27
N MET A 299 8.80 -0.15 21.40
CA MET A 299 8.14 -0.79 22.54
C MET A 299 6.77 -1.33 22.15
N CYS A 300 5.94 -0.55 21.43
CA CYS A 300 4.65 -1.03 20.91
C CYS A 300 4.81 -2.28 20.04
N ILE A 301 5.79 -2.31 19.14
CA ILE A 301 6.00 -3.47 18.25
C ILE A 301 6.53 -4.66 19.03
N TYR A 302 7.49 -4.45 19.93
CA TYR A 302 8.05 -5.51 20.77
C TYR A 302 6.98 -6.16 21.65
N GLU A 303 6.20 -5.36 22.37
CA GLU A 303 5.11 -5.83 23.24
C GLU A 303 4.02 -6.54 22.46
N ALA A 304 3.57 -5.96 21.34
CA ALA A 304 2.51 -6.57 20.56
C ALA A 304 2.93 -7.91 19.94
N ASP A 305 4.20 -8.11 19.56
CA ASP A 305 4.69 -9.43 19.10
C ASP A 305 4.63 -10.47 20.23
N LYS A 306 5.02 -10.07 21.45
CA LYS A 306 5.02 -10.97 22.62
C LYS A 306 3.63 -11.21 23.18
N TYR A 307 2.72 -10.26 23.13
CA TYR A 307 1.40 -10.37 23.75
C TYR A 307 0.28 -10.58 22.73
N ASP A 308 0.60 -10.83 21.46
CA ASP A 308 -0.38 -11.06 20.40
C ASP A 308 -1.44 -12.11 20.79
N PRO A 309 -2.75 -11.78 20.74
CA PRO A 309 -3.85 -12.69 21.08
C PRO A 309 -3.96 -13.93 20.20
N SER A 310 -3.22 -14.01 19.08
CA SER A 310 -3.18 -15.21 18.27
C SER A 310 -2.25 -16.30 18.82
N ARG A 311 -1.49 -16.00 19.89
CA ARG A 311 -0.63 -16.94 20.65
C ARG A 311 -1.47 -17.87 21.54
N ASP A 312 -0.86 -18.97 21.98
CA ASP A 312 -1.52 -20.01 22.79
C ASP A 312 -1.53 -19.72 24.32
N TYR A 313 -1.59 -18.46 24.73
CA TYR A 313 -1.68 -18.04 26.14
C TYR A 313 -2.49 -16.76 26.30
N ASP A 314 -3.04 -16.54 27.51
CA ASP A 314 -3.76 -15.31 27.86
C ASP A 314 -2.76 -14.21 28.25
N SER A 315 -2.80 -13.12 27.49
CA SER A 315 -1.98 -11.91 27.67
C SER A 315 -2.84 -10.67 27.96
N SER A 316 -4.10 -10.85 28.36
CA SER A 316 -5.06 -9.75 28.46
C SER A 316 -4.66 -8.68 29.48
N LYS A 317 -4.00 -9.08 30.58
CA LYS A 317 -3.54 -8.15 31.63
C LYS A 317 -2.35 -7.33 31.16
N GLU A 318 -1.44 -7.98 30.45
CA GLU A 318 -0.25 -7.39 29.89
C GLU A 318 -0.63 -6.39 28.79
N ILE A 319 -1.57 -6.75 27.91
CA ILE A 319 -2.13 -5.84 26.90
C ILE A 319 -2.73 -4.60 27.54
N GLU A 320 -3.51 -4.75 28.60
CA GLU A 320 -4.13 -3.62 29.30
C GLU A 320 -3.06 -2.70 29.90
N LEU A 321 -2.00 -3.26 30.51
CA LEU A 321 -0.86 -2.48 30.99
C LEU A 321 -0.17 -1.72 29.86
N CYS A 322 0.10 -2.37 28.72
CA CYS A 322 0.73 -1.73 27.55
C CYS A 322 -0.13 -0.56 27.02
N LYS A 323 -1.46 -0.70 27.02
CA LYS A 323 -2.38 0.36 26.62
C LYS A 323 -2.42 1.54 27.60
N GLN A 324 -2.23 1.29 28.89
CA GLN A 324 -2.20 2.33 29.92
C GLN A 324 -0.87 3.09 29.93
N ASP A 325 0.25 2.37 29.84
CA ASP A 325 1.60 2.93 29.78
C ASP A 325 2.53 1.95 29.05
N VAL A 326 2.87 2.29 27.81
CA VAL A 326 3.79 1.50 26.97
C VAL A 326 5.14 1.28 27.64
N VAL A 327 5.66 2.23 28.43
CA VAL A 327 6.96 2.04 29.08
C VAL A 327 6.84 1.04 30.23
N ALA A 328 5.74 1.07 30.98
CA ALA A 328 5.47 0.08 32.02
C ALA A 328 5.23 -1.31 31.41
N GLY A 329 4.49 -1.39 30.30
CA GLY A 329 4.29 -2.61 29.52
C GLY A 329 5.61 -3.23 29.06
N PHE A 330 6.50 -2.43 28.47
CA PHE A 330 7.82 -2.86 28.02
C PHE A 330 8.66 -3.46 29.15
N LYS A 331 8.68 -2.79 30.32
CA LYS A 331 9.40 -3.28 31.50
C LYS A 331 8.84 -4.62 31.98
N SER A 332 7.51 -4.75 32.02
CA SER A 332 6.85 -6.01 32.36
C SER A 332 7.24 -7.12 31.37
N CYS A 333 7.28 -6.81 30.09
CA CYS A 333 7.65 -7.77 29.04
C CYS A 333 9.10 -8.27 29.17
N LEU A 334 10.04 -7.38 29.51
CA LEU A 334 11.42 -7.77 29.80
C LEU A 334 11.51 -8.65 31.06
N GLN A 335 10.75 -8.30 32.11
CA GLN A 335 10.67 -9.08 33.34
C GLN A 335 10.14 -10.50 33.08
N ASP A 336 9.03 -10.61 32.35
CA ASP A 336 8.42 -11.89 31.98
C ASP A 336 9.40 -12.78 31.21
N PHE A 337 10.13 -12.21 30.25
CA PHE A 337 11.15 -12.94 29.49
C PHE A 337 12.29 -13.45 30.39
N TYR A 338 12.78 -12.61 31.31
CA TYR A 338 13.83 -12.99 32.25
C TYR A 338 13.38 -14.12 33.18
N ASP A 339 12.21 -13.99 33.79
CA ASP A 339 11.66 -14.97 34.72
C ASP A 339 11.37 -16.31 34.03
N PHE A 340 10.77 -16.25 32.84
CA PHE A 340 10.50 -17.44 32.04
C PHE A 340 11.79 -18.15 31.62
N SER A 341 12.78 -17.41 31.14
CA SER A 341 14.06 -17.97 30.68
C SER A 341 14.84 -18.59 31.84
N THR A 342 14.91 -17.89 32.98
CA THR A 342 15.55 -18.38 34.21
C THR A 342 14.87 -19.64 34.73
N LYS A 343 13.53 -19.64 34.84
CA LYS A 343 12.74 -20.81 35.27
C LYS A 343 12.93 -22.02 34.35
N LYS A 344 13.16 -21.80 33.05
CA LYS A 344 13.39 -22.85 32.05
C LYS A 344 14.87 -23.20 31.87
N GLY A 345 15.80 -22.57 32.58
CA GLY A 345 17.24 -22.76 32.41
C GLY A 345 17.75 -22.41 31.02
N ARG A 346 17.06 -21.49 30.31
CA ARG A 346 17.45 -21.06 28.96
C ARG A 346 18.60 -20.07 29.06
N LYS A 347 19.61 -20.22 28.20
CA LYS A 347 20.67 -19.22 28.04
C LYS A 347 20.06 -17.94 27.48
N ILE A 348 20.28 -16.83 28.16
CA ILE A 348 19.91 -15.48 27.74
C ILE A 348 21.11 -14.86 27.02
N ASP A 349 20.88 -14.15 25.91
CA ASP A 349 21.95 -13.43 25.18
C ASP A 349 22.51 -12.31 26.07
N GLU A 350 23.83 -12.10 26.06
CA GLU A 350 24.48 -11.08 26.89
C GLU A 350 23.93 -9.67 26.64
N CYS A 351 23.52 -9.37 25.40
CA CYS A 351 22.95 -8.06 25.08
C CYS A 351 21.65 -7.76 25.84
N PHE A 352 20.91 -8.79 26.26
CA PHE A 352 19.67 -8.62 27.03
C PHE A 352 19.93 -7.95 28.38
N TYR A 353 21.02 -8.28 29.07
CA TYR A 353 21.26 -7.76 30.42
C TYR A 353 21.43 -6.25 30.42
N GLY A 354 22.12 -5.67 29.44
CA GLY A 354 22.23 -4.20 29.32
C GLY A 354 20.88 -3.52 29.06
N ILE A 355 19.97 -4.18 28.34
CA ILE A 355 18.59 -3.70 28.11
C ILE A 355 17.79 -3.78 29.42
N TYR A 356 17.87 -4.93 30.10
CA TYR A 356 17.17 -5.18 31.35
C TYR A 356 17.63 -4.22 32.46
N ASP A 357 18.93 -3.99 32.60
CA ASP A 357 19.49 -3.08 33.61
C ASP A 357 19.01 -1.63 33.37
N LYS A 358 19.04 -1.17 32.11
CA LYS A 358 18.55 0.17 31.75
C LYS A 358 17.07 0.37 32.04
N TYR A 359 16.22 -0.56 31.60
CA TYR A 359 14.77 -0.35 31.62
C TYR A 359 14.10 -0.87 32.89
N VAL A 360 14.56 -2.00 33.43
CA VAL A 360 13.94 -2.65 34.60
C VAL A 360 14.61 -2.21 35.90
N LYS A 361 15.94 -2.22 35.98
CA LYS A 361 16.66 -1.80 37.21
C LYS A 361 16.85 -0.29 37.32
N GLY A 362 16.79 0.44 36.21
CA GLY A 362 17.05 1.89 36.17
C GLY A 362 18.54 2.24 36.26
N GLU A 363 19.43 1.28 36.00
CA GLU A 363 20.87 1.48 35.97
C GLU A 363 21.27 1.99 34.58
N THR A 364 21.67 3.25 34.49
CA THR A 364 22.36 3.75 33.29
C THR A 364 23.85 3.54 33.51
N ASN A 365 24.46 2.59 32.78
CA ASN A 365 25.91 2.50 32.72
C ASN A 365 26.42 3.82 32.14
N GLY A 366 26.99 4.66 33.03
CA GLY A 366 27.49 6.00 32.73
C GLY A 366 28.80 6.01 31.95
#